data_AF-A0A497SLG4-F1
#
_entry.id   AF-A0A497SLG4-F1
#
_cell.length_a   1.000
_cell.length_b   1.000
_cell.length_c   1.000
_cell.angle_alpha   90.00
_cell.angle_beta   90.00
_cell.angle_gamma   90.00
#
_symmetry.space_group_name_H-M   'P 1'
#
loop_
_entity.id
_entity.type
_entity.pdbx_description
1 polymer ?
#
loop_
_entity_poly.entity_id
_entity_poly.type
_entity_poly.pdbx_seq_one_letter_code
_entity_poly.pdbx_strand_id
1 'polypeptide(L)'
;MPRPKKHIKGKVSFILKFPKHLPFLKLSFKKLNDELKEHVPFVLWLIKRIIIPILPPLVLINIFLRIELVPAFLLGLIPFIYGNFAPDFDILMKYSEKKNSPTYKKLFILYLGPLYLYYYIFEFSRPVYTNVKREFHSMKYAVYYFLFVFLIGLLIFNPAEIYKTLIFSFLGIAGYLVHLLIDRKLG
;
A
#
# COMPACT_ATOMS: atom_id res chain seq x y z
N MET A 1 57.24 -36.16 16.82
CA MET A 1 56.82 -34.80 17.27
C MET A 1 55.39 -34.53 16.83
N PRO A 2 54.40 -34.43 17.73
CA PRO A 2 53.02 -34.13 17.37
C PRO A 2 52.81 -32.60 17.22
N ARG A 3 52.13 -32.17 16.15
CA ARG A 3 51.73 -30.77 15.95
C ARG A 3 50.49 -30.43 16.80
N PRO A 4 50.43 -29.25 17.46
CA PRO A 4 49.26 -28.88 18.25
C PRO A 4 48.11 -28.45 17.33
N LYS A 5 46.91 -29.01 17.56
CA LYS A 5 45.65 -28.56 16.95
C LYS A 5 45.27 -27.20 17.52
N LYS A 6 45.30 -26.14 16.69
CA LYS A 6 44.71 -24.83 17.02
C LYS A 6 43.19 -24.94 17.03
N HIS A 7 42.58 -24.94 18.21
CA HIS A 7 41.16 -24.67 18.36
C HIS A 7 40.89 -23.18 18.10
N ILE A 8 40.38 -22.84 16.92
CA ILE A 8 39.80 -21.52 16.65
C ILE A 8 38.40 -21.51 17.26
N LYS A 9 38.28 -21.04 18.50
CA LYS A 9 36.99 -20.67 19.09
C LYS A 9 36.55 -19.34 18.49
N GLY A 10 35.96 -19.39 17.30
CA GLY A 10 35.21 -18.27 16.75
C GLY A 10 33.91 -18.10 17.52
N LYS A 11 33.90 -17.25 18.55
CA LYS A 11 32.64 -16.70 19.09
C LYS A 11 32.06 -15.80 18.00
N VAL A 12 31.12 -16.33 17.22
CA VAL A 12 30.24 -15.50 16.39
C VAL A 12 29.27 -14.84 17.35
N SER A 13 29.65 -13.69 17.90
CA SER A 13 28.68 -12.81 18.54
C SER A 13 27.83 -12.22 17.43
N PHE A 14 26.64 -12.78 17.24
CA PHE A 14 25.57 -12.13 16.50
C PHE A 14 25.14 -10.92 17.34
N ILE A 15 25.93 -9.85 17.31
CA ILE A 15 25.51 -8.56 17.85
C ILE A 15 24.40 -8.12 16.91
N LEU A 16 23.16 -8.41 17.28
CA LEU A 16 21.97 -7.73 16.80
C LEU A 16 22.18 -6.24 17.09
N LYS A 17 22.87 -5.55 16.18
CA LYS A 17 22.93 -4.11 16.16
C LYS A 17 21.50 -3.67 15.93
N PHE A 18 20.87 -3.13 16.98
CA PHE A 18 19.59 -2.47 16.85
C PHE A 18 19.70 -1.43 15.73
N PRO A 19 18.77 -1.42 14.76
CA PRO A 19 18.91 -0.58 13.59
C PRO A 19 18.91 0.90 13.99
N LYS A 20 19.81 1.69 13.40
CA LYS A 20 20.01 3.12 13.74
C LYS A 20 18.76 3.97 13.47
N HIS A 21 17.76 3.39 12.81
CA HIS A 21 16.49 4.01 12.45
C HIS A 21 15.37 3.77 13.48
N LEU A 22 15.62 3.09 14.61
CA LEU A 22 14.62 2.82 15.65
C LEU A 22 13.76 4.04 16.08
N PRO A 23 14.32 5.24 16.27
CA PRO A 23 13.54 6.42 16.65
C PRO A 23 12.60 6.88 15.53
N PHE A 24 13.09 6.86 14.29
CA PHE A 24 12.30 7.18 13.10
C PHE A 24 11.19 6.14 12.89
N LEU A 25 11.52 4.85 13.03
CA LEU A 25 10.55 3.76 12.96
C LEU A 25 9.46 3.92 14.02
N LYS A 26 9.81 4.20 15.28
CA LYS A 26 8.82 4.44 16.35
C LYS A 26 7.88 5.61 16.00
N LEU A 27 8.42 6.70 15.45
CA LEU A 27 7.63 7.85 15.05
C LEU A 27 6.71 7.52 13.85
N SER A 28 7.25 6.83 12.83
CA SER A 28 6.49 6.39 11.66
C SER A 28 5.39 5.39 12.04
N PHE A 29 5.66 4.45 12.95
CA PHE A 29 4.66 3.49 13.45
C PHE A 29 3.59 4.17 14.30
N LYS A 30 3.98 5.13 15.15
CA LYS A 30 3.00 5.92 15.89
C LYS A 30 2.08 6.66 14.94
N LYS A 31 2.64 7.35 13.95
CA LYS A 31 1.86 8.06 12.94
C LYS A 31 0.96 7.11 12.16
N LEU A 32 1.49 6.01 11.65
CA LEU A 32 0.71 4.99 10.94
C LEU A 32 -0.44 4.44 11.79
N ASN A 33 -0.21 4.21 13.09
CA ASN A 33 -1.23 3.75 14.02
C ASN A 33 -2.29 4.82 14.30
N ASP A 34 -1.90 6.09 14.35
CA ASP A 34 -2.84 7.20 14.50
C ASP A 34 -3.71 7.35 13.24
N GLU A 35 -3.11 7.28 12.03
CA GLU A 35 -3.87 7.26 10.75
C GLU A 35 -4.81 6.03 10.68
N LEU A 36 -4.32 4.84 11.04
CA LEU A 36 -5.16 3.62 11.06
C LEU A 36 -6.39 3.77 11.96
N LYS A 37 -6.26 4.43 13.11
CA LYS A 37 -7.39 4.67 14.02
C LYS A 37 -8.44 5.61 13.44
N GLU A 38 -8.04 6.54 12.58
CA GLU A 38 -8.96 7.46 11.91
C GLU A 38 -9.66 6.78 10.73
N HIS A 39 -8.90 6.04 9.91
CA HIS A 39 -9.40 5.46 8.67
C HIS A 39 -10.18 4.15 8.87
N VAL A 40 -9.79 3.27 9.81
CA VAL A 40 -10.43 1.97 9.99
C VAL A 40 -11.92 2.08 10.36
N PRO A 41 -12.35 2.92 11.33
CA PRO A 41 -13.77 3.06 11.64
C PRO A 41 -14.61 3.51 10.44
N PHE A 42 -14.06 4.41 9.62
CA PHE A 42 -14.74 4.90 8.42
C PHE A 42 -14.81 3.83 7.32
N VAL A 43 -13.73 3.09 7.09
CA VAL A 43 -13.71 1.96 6.16
C VAL A 43 -14.71 0.88 6.59
N LEU A 44 -14.76 0.55 7.88
CA LEU A 44 -15.75 -0.39 8.42
C LEU A 44 -17.19 0.12 8.24
N TRP A 45 -17.41 1.43 8.43
CA TRP A 45 -18.69 2.06 8.17
C TRP A 45 -19.10 1.95 6.69
N LEU A 46 -18.18 2.21 5.76
CA LEU A 46 -18.41 2.05 4.32
C LEU A 46 -18.70 0.60 3.95
N ILE A 47 -17.95 -0.35 4.49
CA ILE A 47 -18.20 -1.77 4.24
C ILE A 47 -19.60 -2.14 4.67
N LYS A 48 -19.98 -1.77 5.89
CA LYS A 48 -21.28 -2.12 6.48
C LYS A 48 -22.45 -1.47 5.76
N ARG A 49 -22.31 -0.21 5.33
CA ARG A 49 -23.43 0.58 4.79
C ARG A 49 -23.49 0.66 3.27
N ILE A 50 -22.40 0.36 2.56
CA ILE A 50 -22.35 0.47 1.11
C ILE A 50 -22.01 -0.88 0.48
N ILE A 51 -20.88 -1.49 0.86
CA ILE A 51 -20.41 -2.72 0.21
C ILE A 51 -21.37 -3.89 0.47
N ILE A 52 -21.76 -4.12 1.73
CA ILE A 52 -22.67 -5.23 2.07
C ILE A 52 -24.03 -5.09 1.37
N PRO A 53 -24.71 -3.92 1.38
CA PRO A 53 -25.98 -3.75 0.66
C PRO A 53 -25.88 -3.89 -0.86
N ILE A 54 -24.73 -3.65 -1.47
CA ILE A 54 -24.53 -3.79 -2.93
C ILE A 54 -24.36 -5.27 -3.34
N LEU A 55 -23.94 -6.15 -2.43
CA LEU A 55 -23.70 -7.56 -2.76
C LEU A 55 -24.96 -8.33 -3.22
N PRO A 56 -26.13 -8.26 -2.56
CA PRO A 56 -27.30 -9.00 -3.02
C PRO A 56 -27.76 -8.61 -4.43
N PRO A 57 -27.88 -7.30 -4.79
CA PRO A 57 -28.14 -6.91 -6.18
C PRO A 57 -27.09 -7.43 -7.17
N LEU A 58 -25.81 -7.39 -6.82
CA LEU A 58 -24.73 -7.94 -7.66
C LEU A 58 -24.87 -9.45 -7.90
N VAL A 59 -25.24 -10.20 -6.86
CA VAL A 59 -25.49 -11.66 -6.97
C VAL A 59 -26.67 -11.93 -7.88
N LEU A 60 -27.76 -11.15 -7.77
CA LEU A 60 -28.92 -11.28 -8.67
C LEU A 60 -28.52 -11.01 -10.12
N ILE A 61 -27.79 -9.92 -10.38
CA ILE A 61 -27.30 -9.59 -11.74
C ILE A 61 -26.44 -10.72 -12.30
N ASN A 62 -25.55 -11.30 -11.49
CA ASN A 62 -24.71 -12.42 -11.89
C ASN A 62 -25.56 -13.64 -12.32
N ILE A 63 -26.61 -13.96 -11.56
CA ILE A 63 -27.53 -15.07 -11.87
C ILE A 63 -28.34 -14.79 -13.14
N PHE A 64 -28.94 -13.60 -13.27
CA PHE A 64 -29.85 -13.27 -14.38
C PHE A 64 -29.13 -13.04 -15.70
N LEU A 65 -28.01 -12.31 -15.68
CA LEU A 65 -27.25 -11.97 -16.89
C LEU A 65 -26.18 -13.00 -17.22
N ARG A 66 -25.90 -13.95 -16.32
CA ARG A 66 -24.78 -14.92 -16.42
C ARG A 66 -23.42 -14.22 -16.61
N ILE A 67 -23.23 -13.09 -15.93
CA ILE A 67 -21.99 -12.30 -15.95
C ILE A 67 -21.35 -12.36 -14.57
N GLU A 68 -20.14 -12.91 -14.49
CA GLU A 68 -19.39 -13.07 -13.25
C GLU A 68 -18.82 -11.76 -12.70
N LEU A 69 -19.66 -10.95 -12.05
CA LEU A 69 -19.25 -9.67 -11.45
C LEU A 69 -18.78 -9.81 -10.00
N VAL A 70 -19.33 -10.80 -9.28
CA VAL A 70 -19.07 -10.99 -7.84
C VAL A 70 -17.59 -11.23 -7.53
N PRO A 71 -16.86 -12.11 -8.26
CA PRO A 71 -15.44 -12.32 -7.97
C PRO A 71 -14.61 -11.06 -8.18
N ALA A 72 -14.86 -10.31 -9.26
CA ALA A 72 -14.15 -9.06 -9.55
C ALA A 72 -14.41 -7.99 -8.49
N PHE A 73 -15.65 -7.87 -8.03
CA PHE A 73 -16.02 -6.94 -6.97
C PHE A 73 -15.36 -7.32 -5.63
N LEU A 74 -15.42 -8.59 -5.22
CA LEU A 74 -14.81 -9.07 -3.97
C LEU A 74 -13.28 -8.90 -4.00
N LEU A 75 -12.63 -9.26 -5.10
CA LEU A 75 -11.19 -9.06 -5.26
C LEU A 75 -10.83 -7.57 -5.29
N GLY A 76 -11.69 -6.72 -5.86
CA GLY A 76 -11.55 -5.26 -5.86
C GLY A 76 -11.60 -4.61 -4.47
N LEU A 77 -12.10 -5.32 -3.44
CA LEU A 77 -12.02 -4.84 -2.06
C LEU A 77 -10.58 -4.78 -1.54
N ILE A 78 -9.67 -5.60 -2.08
CA ILE A 78 -8.25 -5.59 -1.71
C ILE A 78 -7.58 -4.26 -2.11
N PRO A 79 -7.57 -3.84 -3.40
CA PRO A 79 -7.04 -2.53 -3.76
C PRO A 79 -7.88 -1.39 -3.19
N PHE A 80 -9.17 -1.56 -2.92
CA PHE A 80 -9.95 -0.55 -2.19
C PHE A 80 -9.37 -0.29 -0.79
N ILE A 81 -9.15 -1.34 0.01
CA ILE A 81 -8.56 -1.21 1.35
C ILE A 81 -7.15 -0.65 1.24
N TYR A 82 -6.31 -1.20 0.36
CA TYR A 82 -4.94 -0.72 0.16
C TYR A 82 -4.92 0.75 -0.26
N GLY A 83 -5.76 1.13 -1.23
CA GLY A 83 -5.87 2.49 -1.73
C GLY A 83 -6.23 3.49 -0.63
N ASN A 84 -6.98 3.05 0.38
CA ASN A 84 -7.30 3.85 1.55
C ASN A 84 -6.12 4.14 2.48
N PHE A 85 -4.99 3.42 2.36
CA PHE A 85 -3.77 3.67 3.13
C PHE A 85 -2.58 4.06 2.25
N ALA A 86 -2.72 3.93 0.93
CA ALA A 86 -1.66 4.19 -0.02
C ALA A 86 -1.09 5.62 0.05
N PRO A 87 -1.92 6.68 0.25
CA PRO A 87 -1.41 8.04 0.44
C PRO A 87 -0.47 8.17 1.64
N ASP A 88 -0.73 7.44 2.72
CA ASP A 88 0.04 7.55 3.96
C ASP A 88 1.41 6.89 3.89
N PHE A 89 1.68 6.07 2.87
CA PHE A 89 3.04 5.56 2.67
C PHE A 89 4.05 6.65 2.33
N ASP A 90 3.63 7.90 2.10
CA ASP A 90 4.53 9.03 2.02
C ASP A 90 5.35 9.26 3.30
N ILE A 91 4.90 8.76 4.47
CA ILE A 91 5.64 8.78 5.73
C ILE A 91 6.95 7.98 5.68
N LEU A 92 7.07 7.07 4.71
CA LEU A 92 8.27 6.26 4.50
C LEU A 92 9.34 7.02 3.70
N MET A 93 9.01 8.22 3.20
CA MET A 93 9.94 9.12 2.54
C MET A 93 10.47 10.19 3.50
N LYS A 94 11.70 10.64 3.25
CA LYS A 94 12.32 11.74 4.01
C LYS A 94 12.14 13.06 3.27
N TYR A 95 11.59 14.05 3.95
CA TYR A 95 11.54 15.41 3.42
C TYR A 95 12.96 16.00 3.31
N SER A 96 13.28 16.60 2.16
CA SER A 96 14.52 17.35 1.93
C SER A 96 14.34 18.38 0.83
N GLU A 97 14.69 19.64 1.11
CA GLU A 97 14.68 20.72 0.11
C GLU A 97 15.80 20.58 -0.92
N LYS A 98 16.89 19.89 -0.56
CA LYS A 98 18.10 19.76 -1.40
C LYS A 98 18.14 18.45 -2.19
N LYS A 99 17.35 17.45 -1.81
CA LYS A 99 17.39 16.10 -2.40
C LYS A 99 15.98 15.64 -2.76
N ASN A 100 15.80 15.24 -4.01
CA ASN A 100 14.57 14.63 -4.48
C ASN A 100 14.90 13.29 -5.15
N SER A 101 14.23 12.22 -4.75
CA SER A 101 14.43 10.91 -5.38
C SER A 101 13.66 10.82 -6.70
N PRO A 102 14.14 10.01 -7.66
CA PRO A 102 13.41 9.74 -8.89
C PRO A 102 11.98 9.24 -8.64
N THR A 103 11.06 9.64 -9.51
CA THR A 103 9.63 9.32 -9.39
C THR A 103 9.37 7.83 -9.26
N TYR A 104 10.08 6.98 -10.00
CA TYR A 104 9.87 5.52 -9.94
C TYR A 104 10.13 4.92 -8.54
N LYS A 105 11.06 5.51 -7.76
CA LYS A 105 11.29 5.08 -6.37
C LYS A 105 10.14 5.48 -5.45
N LYS A 106 9.55 6.66 -5.69
CA LYS A 106 8.35 7.11 -4.99
C LYS A 106 7.16 6.22 -5.35
N LEU A 107 6.98 5.91 -6.65
CA LEU A 107 5.94 5.00 -7.11
C LEU A 107 6.09 3.59 -6.55
N PHE A 108 7.32 3.09 -6.36
CA PHE A 108 7.53 1.82 -5.67
C PHE A 108 6.96 1.83 -4.25
N ILE A 109 7.14 2.93 -3.50
CA ILE A 109 6.53 3.09 -2.17
C ILE A 109 5.00 3.15 -2.28
N LEU A 110 4.46 3.86 -3.27
CA LEU A 110 3.02 3.96 -3.47
C LEU A 110 2.39 2.59 -3.76
N TYR A 111 2.98 1.83 -4.68
CA TYR A 111 2.42 0.57 -5.18
C TYR A 111 2.70 -0.60 -4.24
N LEU A 112 3.82 -0.57 -3.53
CA LEU A 112 4.34 -1.68 -2.74
C LEU A 112 4.80 -1.21 -1.35
N GLY A 113 4.02 -0.33 -0.71
CA GLY A 113 4.34 0.29 0.58
C GLY A 113 4.68 -0.71 1.69
N PRO A 114 3.90 -1.77 1.91
CA PRO A 114 4.23 -2.81 2.91
C PRO A 114 5.55 -3.52 2.62
N LEU A 115 5.84 -3.79 1.34
CA LEU A 115 7.10 -4.41 0.93
C LEU A 115 8.28 -3.46 1.12
N TYR A 116 8.13 -2.18 0.78
CA TYR A 116 9.15 -1.17 1.05
C TYR A 116 9.39 -1.02 2.56
N LEU A 117 8.34 -0.99 3.38
CA LEU A 117 8.44 -0.97 4.83
C LEU A 117 9.21 -2.19 5.36
N TYR A 118 8.93 -3.38 4.84
CA TYR A 118 9.69 -4.59 5.14
C TYR A 118 11.19 -4.39 4.83
N TYR A 119 11.55 -4.01 3.60
CA TYR A 119 12.96 -3.74 3.24
C TYR A 119 13.60 -2.60 4.04
N TYR A 120 12.80 -1.63 4.49
CA TYR A 120 13.26 -0.52 5.33
C TYR A 120 13.60 -0.97 6.74
N ILE A 121 12.80 -1.85 7.34
CA ILE A 121 13.04 -2.41 8.67
C ILE A 121 14.32 -3.26 8.70
N PHE A 122 14.59 -4.03 7.65
CA PHE A 122 15.77 -4.89 7.54
C PHE A 122 17.02 -4.18 6.97
N GLU A 123 17.01 -2.83 6.89
CA GLU A 123 18.12 -2.01 6.38
C GLU A 123 18.59 -2.35 4.95
N PHE A 124 17.74 -3.02 4.15
CA PHE A 124 18.04 -3.37 2.76
C PHE A 124 17.70 -2.24 1.78
N SER A 125 16.90 -1.26 2.20
CA SER A 125 16.50 -0.14 1.36
C SER A 125 17.32 1.13 1.63
N ARG A 126 17.56 1.91 0.57
CA ARG A 126 18.10 3.27 0.71
C ARG A 126 16.95 4.25 0.97
N PRO A 127 17.16 5.32 1.76
CA PRO A 127 16.12 6.31 1.99
C PRO A 127 15.68 6.96 0.68
N VAL A 128 14.36 7.01 0.48
CA VAL A 128 13.73 7.79 -0.58
C VAL A 128 13.44 9.18 -0.05
N TYR A 129 13.76 10.20 -0.84
CA TYR A 129 13.60 11.61 -0.49
C TYR A 129 12.51 12.26 -1.33
N THR A 130 11.79 13.20 -0.71
CA THR A 130 10.85 14.08 -1.39
C THR A 130 11.02 15.53 -0.92
N ASN A 131 10.73 16.47 -1.81
CA ASN A 131 10.61 17.91 -1.49
C ASN A 131 9.15 18.34 -1.23
N VAL A 132 8.19 17.40 -1.20
CA VAL A 132 6.77 17.66 -0.92
C VAL A 132 6.39 16.95 0.38
N LYS A 133 5.79 17.68 1.33
CA LYS A 133 5.46 17.13 2.66
C LYS A 133 4.46 15.97 2.64
N ARG A 134 3.54 15.95 1.67
CA ARG A 134 2.54 14.89 1.49
C ARG A 134 2.41 14.52 0.01
N GLU A 135 3.45 13.90 -0.56
CA GLU A 135 3.57 13.66 -2.00
C GLU A 135 2.33 12.94 -2.59
N PHE A 136 1.87 11.89 -1.91
CA PHE A 136 0.79 11.04 -2.42
C PHE A 136 -0.60 11.61 -2.15
N HIS A 137 -0.73 12.70 -1.39
CA HIS A 137 -2.02 13.33 -1.16
C HIS A 137 -2.42 14.25 -2.32
N SER A 138 -2.49 13.72 -3.54
CA SER A 138 -2.92 14.45 -4.73
C SER A 138 -3.56 13.55 -5.79
N MET A 139 -4.43 14.15 -6.61
CA MET A 139 -5.11 13.45 -7.71
C MET A 139 -4.14 12.84 -8.73
N LYS A 140 -2.96 13.43 -8.90
CA LYS A 140 -1.91 12.88 -9.76
C LYS A 140 -1.52 11.45 -9.34
N TYR A 141 -1.32 11.22 -8.04
CA TYR A 141 -0.97 9.89 -7.54
C TYR A 141 -2.17 8.95 -7.46
N ALA A 142 -3.40 9.48 -7.33
CA ALA A 142 -4.61 8.68 -7.50
C ALA A 142 -4.70 8.08 -8.91
N VAL A 143 -4.37 8.87 -9.95
CA VAL A 143 -4.32 8.39 -11.35
C VAL A 143 -3.23 7.34 -11.53
N TYR A 144 -2.03 7.57 -11.00
CA TYR A 144 -0.95 6.56 -11.04
C TYR A 144 -1.34 5.26 -10.34
N TYR A 145 -2.00 5.37 -9.18
CA TYR A 145 -2.51 4.22 -8.45
C TYR A 145 -3.57 3.47 -9.26
N PHE A 146 -4.53 4.17 -9.89
CA PHE A 146 -5.51 3.57 -10.77
C PHE A 146 -4.88 2.81 -11.93
N LEU A 147 -3.91 3.41 -12.63
CA LEU A 147 -3.21 2.75 -13.73
C LEU A 147 -2.47 1.50 -13.26
N PHE A 148 -1.84 1.54 -12.07
CA PHE A 148 -1.21 0.38 -11.48
C PHE A 148 -2.23 -0.74 -11.19
N VAL A 149 -3.33 -0.43 -10.51
CA VAL A 149 -4.39 -1.41 -10.20
C VAL A 149 -5.02 -1.96 -11.48
N PHE A 150 -5.18 -1.14 -12.51
CA PHE A 150 -5.66 -1.56 -13.83
C PHE A 150 -4.72 -2.56 -14.50
N LEU A 151 -3.41 -2.30 -14.49
CA LEU A 151 -2.42 -3.26 -14.99
C LEU A 151 -2.48 -4.58 -14.22
N ILE A 152 -2.62 -4.54 -12.89
CA ILE A 152 -2.79 -5.75 -12.08
C ILE A 152 -4.10 -6.48 -12.45
N GLY A 153 -5.19 -5.75 -12.66
CA GLY A 153 -6.46 -6.32 -13.09
C GLY A 153 -6.39 -6.98 -14.47
N LEU A 154 -5.58 -6.46 -15.40
CA LEU A 154 -5.31 -7.12 -16.70
C LEU A 154 -4.50 -8.42 -16.56
N LEU A 155 -3.73 -8.57 -15.47
CA LEU A 155 -2.99 -9.80 -15.18
C LEU A 155 -3.87 -10.86 -14.50
N ILE A 156 -4.84 -10.43 -13.68
CA ILE A 156 -5.72 -11.31 -12.91
C ILE A 156 -6.89 -11.82 -13.77
N PHE A 157 -7.48 -10.94 -14.57
CA PHE A 157 -8.67 -11.25 -15.37
C PHE A 157 -8.31 -11.45 -16.84
N ASN A 158 -9.13 -12.21 -17.55
CA ASN A 158 -8.99 -12.35 -18.99
C ASN A 158 -9.19 -10.98 -19.67
N PRO A 159 -8.30 -10.53 -20.58
CA PRO A 159 -8.48 -9.25 -21.30
C PRO A 159 -9.82 -9.11 -22.05
N ALA A 160 -10.43 -10.23 -22.46
CA ALA A 160 -11.77 -10.23 -23.05
C ALA A 160 -12.88 -9.82 -22.05
N GLU A 161 -12.61 -9.95 -20.76
CA GLU A 161 -13.50 -9.59 -19.64
C GLU A 161 -13.11 -8.24 -19.02
N ILE A 162 -12.81 -7.25 -19.88
CA ILE A 162 -12.29 -5.93 -19.46
C ILE A 162 -13.16 -5.24 -18.38
N TYR A 163 -14.46 -5.53 -18.34
CA TYR A 163 -15.36 -5.02 -17.32
C TYR A 163 -14.97 -5.47 -15.89
N LYS A 164 -14.43 -6.70 -15.72
CA LYS A 164 -13.93 -7.20 -14.43
C LYS A 164 -12.71 -6.38 -13.99
N THR A 165 -11.77 -6.14 -14.90
CA THR A 165 -10.61 -5.26 -14.70
C THR A 165 -11.04 -3.85 -14.32
N LEU A 166 -12.04 -3.29 -15.00
CA LEU A 166 -12.55 -1.95 -14.71
C LEU A 166 -13.18 -1.89 -13.31
N ILE A 167 -14.06 -2.83 -12.94
CA ILE A 167 -14.66 -2.89 -11.59
C ILE A 167 -13.57 -2.98 -10.52
N PHE A 168 -12.60 -3.87 -10.70
CA PHE A 168 -11.46 -4.03 -9.80
C PHE A 168 -10.67 -2.72 -9.63
N SER A 169 -10.41 -2.02 -10.74
CA SER A 169 -9.63 -0.77 -10.74
C SER A 169 -10.40 0.41 -10.17
N PHE A 170 -11.71 0.49 -10.46
CA PHE A 170 -12.58 1.53 -9.93
C PHE A 170 -12.77 1.40 -8.42
N LEU A 171 -12.87 0.18 -7.89
CA LEU A 171 -12.83 -0.04 -6.45
C LEU A 171 -11.49 0.38 -5.84
N GLY A 172 -10.37 0.07 -6.50
CA GLY A 172 -9.05 0.54 -6.08
C GLY A 172 -8.98 2.06 -5.95
N ILE A 173 -9.25 2.81 -7.03
CA ILE A 173 -9.21 4.27 -6.98
C ILE A 173 -10.27 4.84 -6.04
N ALA A 174 -11.44 4.23 -5.89
CA ALA A 174 -12.45 4.67 -4.92
C ALA A 174 -11.90 4.64 -3.49
N GLY A 175 -11.14 3.61 -3.10
CA GLY A 175 -10.46 3.54 -1.81
C GLY A 175 -9.51 4.72 -1.59
N TYR A 176 -8.75 5.08 -2.64
CA TYR A 176 -7.85 6.22 -2.63
C TYR A 176 -8.57 7.56 -2.52
N LEU A 177 -9.66 7.74 -3.27
CA LEU A 177 -10.44 8.98 -3.25
C LEU A 177 -11.14 9.15 -1.90
N VAL A 178 -11.60 8.06 -1.29
CA VAL A 178 -12.14 8.08 0.06
C VAL A 178 -11.09 8.58 1.06
N HIS A 179 -9.83 8.13 0.97
CA HIS A 179 -8.75 8.65 1.81
C HIS A 179 -8.64 10.17 1.67
N LEU A 180 -8.52 10.67 0.44
CA LEU A 180 -8.38 12.10 0.18
C LEU A 180 -9.58 12.93 0.67
N LEU A 181 -10.77 12.35 0.65
CA LEU A 181 -12.00 12.96 1.14
C LEU A 181 -12.02 13.07 2.67
N ILE A 182 -11.64 12.00 3.39
CA ILE A 182 -11.54 12.01 4.86
C ILE A 182 -10.51 13.06 5.30
N ASP A 183 -9.37 13.10 4.62
CA ASP A 183 -8.28 14.03 4.87
C ASP A 183 -8.59 15.50 4.54
N ARG A 184 -9.81 15.80 4.05
CA ARG A 184 -10.27 17.14 3.65
C ARG A 184 -9.34 17.84 2.66
N LYS A 185 -8.74 17.08 1.73
CA LYS A 185 -7.86 17.61 0.67
C LYS A 185 -8.51 17.67 -0.71
N LEU A 186 -9.82 17.45 -0.77
CA LEU A 186 -10.67 17.87 -1.88
C LEU A 186 -11.35 19.18 -1.47
N GLY A 187 -10.58 20.26 -1.51
CA GLY A 187 -10.98 21.64 -1.18
C GLY A 187 -9.89 22.60 -1.62
#